data_AF-A0A2R4CE22-F1
#
_entry.id   AF-A0A2R4CE22-F1
#
_cell.length_a   1.000
_cell.length_b   1.000
_cell.length_c   1.000
_cell.angle_alpha   90.00
_cell.angle_beta   90.00
_cell.angle_gamma   90.00
#
_symmetry.space_group_name_H-M   'P 1'
#
loop_
_entity.id
_entity.type
_entity.pdbx_description
1 polymer ?
#
loop_
_entity_poly.entity_id
_entity_poly.type
_entity_poly.pdbx_seq_one_letter_code
_entity_poly.pdbx_strand_id
1 'polypeptide(L)'
;MTQRRANGHRVRLAFQLYAVGGALVGIVALALYFLRQLRVTLTTADIAILVTAGVGLAISAISIAYLAVARVRARASICNDHYVVAASNLLAEWLRFEAGGRGRLEQLHVDFNPASVRDIVAHLYARRLISQVDREILNEALRLRNELVHGRSLADRRRVDNMALMVREITRRVQSVTPACEREQGAPAH
;
A
#
# COMPACT_ATOMS: atom_id res chain seq x y z
N MET A 1 6.21 -19.59 4.88
CA MET A 1 6.23 -18.16 5.25
C MET A 1 6.15 -17.89 6.77
N THR A 2 5.75 -18.84 7.61
CA THR A 2 5.65 -18.72 9.08
C THR A 2 7.01 -18.60 9.81
N GLN A 3 8.07 -19.21 9.27
CA GLN A 3 9.40 -19.24 9.91
C GLN A 3 10.10 -17.87 9.97
N ARG A 4 9.87 -16.97 9.00
CA ARG A 4 10.44 -15.61 9.02
C ARG A 4 9.82 -14.72 10.10
N ARG A 5 8.55 -14.91 10.44
CA ARG A 5 7.87 -14.13 11.50
C ARG A 5 8.37 -14.52 12.91
N ALA A 6 8.63 -15.81 13.13
CA ALA A 6 9.16 -16.30 14.41
C ALA A 6 10.57 -15.75 14.70
N ASN A 7 11.44 -15.69 13.70
CA ASN A 7 12.80 -15.12 13.86
C ASN A 7 12.78 -13.62 14.16
N GLY A 8 11.88 -12.85 13.53
CA GLY A 8 11.73 -11.42 13.83
C GLY A 8 11.30 -11.15 15.28
N HIS A 9 10.45 -12.01 15.85
CA HIS A 9 10.00 -11.87 17.23
C HIS A 9 11.12 -12.16 18.23
N ARG A 10 11.92 -13.21 17.99
CA ARG A 10 13.09 -13.56 18.83
C ARG A 10 14.15 -12.46 18.83
N VAL A 11 14.47 -11.91 17.65
CA VAL A 11 15.43 -10.80 17.53
C VAL A 11 14.93 -9.55 18.28
N ARG A 12 13.63 -9.21 18.15
CA ARG A 12 13.03 -8.09 18.88
C ARG A 12 13.11 -8.27 20.40
N LEU A 13 12.85 -9.48 20.88
CA LEU A 13 12.89 -9.82 22.29
C LEU A 13 14.31 -9.75 22.85
N ALA A 14 15.31 -10.21 22.08
CA ALA A 14 16.72 -10.04 22.43
C ALA A 14 17.10 -8.55 22.58
N PHE A 15 16.74 -7.69 21.62
CA PHE A 15 17.01 -6.26 21.73
C PHE A 15 16.28 -5.58 22.89
N GLN A 16 15.05 -6.00 23.21
CA GLN A 16 14.34 -5.50 24.40
C GLN A 16 15.06 -5.90 25.68
N LEU A 17 15.54 -7.15 25.79
CA LEU A 17 16.33 -7.60 26.94
C LEU A 17 17.64 -6.82 27.06
N TYR A 18 18.36 -6.56 25.96
CA TYR A 18 19.56 -5.73 25.97
C TYR A 18 19.28 -4.28 26.40
N ALA A 19 18.18 -3.69 25.93
CA ALA A 19 17.80 -2.34 26.32
C ALA A 19 17.45 -2.24 27.82
N VAL A 20 16.69 -3.22 28.34
CA VAL A 20 16.32 -3.30 29.77
C VAL A 20 17.56 -3.58 30.63
N GLY A 21 18.41 -4.51 30.22
CA GLY A 21 19.67 -4.83 30.92
C GLY A 21 20.62 -3.64 30.95
N GLY A 22 20.81 -2.96 29.82
CA GLY A 22 21.63 -1.75 29.75
C GLY A 22 21.09 -0.61 30.62
N ALA A 23 19.77 -0.42 30.65
CA ALA A 23 19.13 0.56 31.53
C ALA A 23 19.32 0.22 33.02
N LEU A 24 19.16 -1.06 33.40
CA LEU A 24 19.40 -1.52 34.77
C LEU A 24 20.86 -1.31 35.20
N VAL A 25 21.82 -1.69 34.35
CA VAL A 25 23.25 -1.46 34.60
C VAL A 25 23.54 0.04 34.74
N GLY A 26 22.97 0.87 33.87
CA GLY A 26 23.10 2.32 33.95
C GLY A 26 22.54 2.88 35.26
N ILE A 27 21.35 2.46 35.68
CA ILE A 27 20.72 2.89 36.95
C ILE A 27 21.58 2.47 38.15
N VAL A 28 22.04 1.21 38.20
CA VAL A 28 22.88 0.70 39.29
C VAL A 28 24.21 1.44 39.36
N ALA A 29 24.86 1.67 38.22
CA ALA A 29 26.12 2.40 38.17
C ALA A 29 25.96 3.88 38.55
N LEU A 30 24.86 4.53 38.16
CA LEU A 30 24.53 5.90 38.58
C LEU A 30 24.26 5.98 40.10
N ALA A 31 23.55 5.00 40.65
CA ALA A 31 23.27 4.91 42.08
C ALA A 31 24.57 4.71 42.89
N LEU A 32 25.46 3.82 42.43
CA LEU A 32 26.77 3.61 43.04
C LEU A 32 27.66 4.86 42.96
N TYR A 33 27.64 5.57 41.83
CA TYR A 33 28.35 6.84 41.68
C TYR A 33 27.85 7.88 42.70
N PHE A 34 26.54 8.06 42.85
CA PHE A 34 25.95 8.96 43.84
C PHE A 34 26.31 8.59 45.29
N LEU A 35 26.23 7.31 45.64
CA LEU A 35 26.63 6.79 46.95
C LEU A 35 28.12 7.05 47.24
N ARG A 36 28.96 7.05 46.21
CA ARG A 36 30.40 7.23 46.33
C ARG A 36 30.84 8.70 46.33
N GLN A 37 30.12 9.58 45.63
CA GLN A 37 30.33 11.03 45.65
C GLN A 37 30.22 11.62 47.08
N LEU A 38 29.52 10.94 48.00
CA LEU A 38 29.48 11.29 49.43
C LEU A 38 30.84 11.17 50.14
N ARG A 39 31.86 10.52 49.55
CA ARG A 39 33.22 10.41 50.09
C ARG A 39 34.22 10.98 49.09
N VAL A 40 34.64 12.22 49.32
CA VAL A 40 35.51 13.00 48.41
C VAL A 40 36.94 12.43 48.41
N THR A 41 37.23 11.53 47.47
CA THR A 41 38.53 11.34 46.80
C THR A 41 38.30 10.44 45.59
N LEU A 42 38.40 10.99 44.37
CA LEU A 42 38.17 10.22 43.14
C LEU A 42 39.29 9.19 42.96
N THR A 43 38.91 7.92 42.93
CA THR A 43 39.82 6.80 42.70
C THR A 43 39.63 6.24 41.29
N THR A 44 40.60 5.47 40.79
CA THR A 44 40.51 4.77 39.49
C THR A 44 39.25 3.90 39.34
N ALA A 45 38.72 3.38 40.45
CA ALA A 45 37.47 2.62 40.45
C ALA A 45 36.23 3.48 40.12
N ASP A 46 36.23 4.79 40.41
CA ASP A 46 35.11 5.69 40.07
C ASP A 46 34.99 5.91 38.56
N ILE A 47 36.15 6.02 37.91
CA ILE A 47 36.23 6.17 36.45
C ILE A 47 35.67 4.92 35.77
N ALA A 48 36.00 3.72 36.27
CA ALA A 48 35.47 2.48 35.73
C ALA A 48 33.93 2.39 35.85
N ILE A 49 33.36 2.79 37.00
CA ILE A 49 31.90 2.81 37.21
C ILE A 49 31.23 3.82 36.26
N LEU A 50 31.79 5.02 36.14
CA LEU A 50 31.25 6.07 35.27
C LEU A 50 31.29 5.67 33.79
N VAL A 51 32.41 5.08 33.33
CA VAL A 51 32.55 4.56 31.96
C VAL A 51 31.54 3.44 31.72
N THR A 52 31.38 2.52 32.66
CA THR A 52 30.41 1.42 32.54
C THR A 52 28.97 1.94 32.48
N ALA A 53 28.62 2.94 33.29
CA ALA A 53 27.32 3.61 33.25
C ALA A 53 27.08 4.29 31.89
N GLY A 54 28.07 5.03 31.39
CA GLY A 54 28.00 5.73 30.11
C GLY A 54 27.81 4.77 28.94
N VAL A 55 28.55 3.66 28.92
CA VAL A 55 28.41 2.60 27.90
C VAL A 55 27.03 1.95 27.98
N GLY A 56 26.52 1.65 29.18
CA GLY A 56 25.18 1.09 29.37
C GLY A 56 24.07 1.99 28.83
N LEU A 57 24.16 3.30 29.10
CA LEU A 57 23.22 4.30 28.58
C LEU A 57 23.31 4.45 27.07
N ALA A 58 24.54 4.49 26.51
CA ALA A 58 24.75 4.58 25.07
C ALA A 58 24.16 3.36 24.33
N ILE A 59 24.38 2.15 24.83
CA ILE A 59 23.80 0.91 24.27
C ILE A 59 22.28 0.95 24.32
N SER A 60 21.69 1.42 25.43
CA SER A 60 20.24 1.55 25.56
C SER A 60 19.66 2.54 24.55
N ALA A 61 20.29 3.72 24.41
CA ALA A 61 19.88 4.74 23.44
C ALA A 61 19.96 4.24 21.99
N ILE A 62 21.06 3.58 21.62
CA ILE A 62 21.23 2.98 20.28
C ILE A 62 20.16 1.92 20.02
N SER A 63 19.84 1.08 21.02
CA SER A 63 18.82 0.04 20.91
C SER A 63 17.42 0.62 20.68
N ILE A 64 17.07 1.72 21.38
CA ILE A 64 15.81 2.43 21.18
C ILE A 64 15.74 3.05 19.78
N ALA A 65 16.81 3.72 19.34
CA ALA A 65 16.90 4.32 18.02
C ALA A 65 16.74 3.27 16.90
N TYR A 66 17.42 2.13 17.04
CA TYR A 66 17.28 1.01 16.11
C TYR A 66 15.85 0.49 16.04
N LEU A 67 15.19 0.27 17.19
CA LEU A 67 13.80 -0.18 17.23
C LEU A 67 12.84 0.83 16.61
N ALA A 68 13.08 2.14 16.77
CA ALA A 68 12.31 3.20 16.12
C ALA A 68 12.43 3.11 14.59
N VAL A 69 13.66 3.03 14.07
CA VAL A 69 13.93 2.88 12.63
C VAL A 69 13.32 1.59 12.08
N ALA A 70 13.44 0.47 12.79
CA ALA A 70 12.86 -0.80 12.38
C ALA A 70 11.32 -0.74 12.32
N ARG A 71 10.67 -0.05 13.27
CA ARG A 71 9.21 0.18 13.24
C ARG A 71 8.80 1.04 12.06
N VAL A 72 9.54 2.11 11.74
CA VAL A 72 9.27 2.96 10.58
C VAL A 72 9.39 2.16 9.28
N ARG A 73 10.45 1.37 9.12
CA ARG A 73 10.64 0.50 7.95
C ARG A 73 9.53 -0.55 7.82
N ALA A 74 9.14 -1.19 8.92
CA ALA A 74 8.05 -2.16 8.91
C ALA A 74 6.71 -1.52 8.50
N ARG A 75 6.41 -0.31 9.00
CA ARG A 75 5.22 0.45 8.60
C ARG A 75 5.27 0.83 7.12
N ALA A 76 6.40 1.33 6.64
CA ALA A 76 6.60 1.65 5.23
C ALA A 76 6.37 0.44 4.32
N SER A 77 6.89 -0.75 4.71
CA SER A 77 6.66 -1.99 3.98
C SER A 77 5.18 -2.39 3.94
N ILE A 78 4.46 -2.30 5.06
CA ILE A 78 3.02 -2.63 5.12
C ILE A 78 2.21 -1.66 4.25
N CYS A 79 2.51 -0.36 4.31
CA CYS A 79 1.86 0.64 3.44
C CYS A 79 2.14 0.35 1.96
N ASN A 80 3.37 -0.04 1.61
CA ASN A 80 3.74 -0.36 0.24
C ASN A 80 3.05 -1.65 -0.24
N ASP A 81 2.98 -2.69 0.59
CA ASP A 81 2.26 -3.93 0.28
C ASP A 81 0.78 -3.66 -0.02
N HIS A 82 0.12 -2.84 0.80
CA HIS A 82 -1.27 -2.49 0.58
C HIS A 82 -1.50 -1.63 -0.67
N TYR A 83 -0.56 -0.74 -0.99
CA TYR A 83 -0.61 0.02 -2.23
C TYR A 83 -0.45 -0.88 -3.46
N VAL A 84 0.49 -1.83 -3.43
CA VAL A 84 0.68 -2.81 -4.50
C VAL A 84 -0.59 -3.64 -4.70
N VAL A 85 -1.24 -4.08 -3.62
CA VAL A 85 -2.52 -4.79 -3.71
C VAL A 85 -3.60 -3.90 -4.34
N ALA A 86 -3.76 -2.64 -3.90
CA ALA A 86 -4.72 -1.71 -4.48
C ALA A 86 -4.48 -1.49 -5.98
N ALA A 87 -3.22 -1.27 -6.37
CA ALA A 87 -2.83 -1.12 -7.77
C ALA A 87 -3.15 -2.37 -8.59
N SER A 88 -2.86 -3.56 -8.05
CA SER A 88 -3.17 -4.83 -8.72
C SER A 88 -4.68 -5.03 -8.92
N ASN A 89 -5.50 -4.62 -7.93
CA ASN A 89 -6.95 -4.67 -8.04
C ASN A 89 -7.47 -3.73 -9.14
N LEU A 90 -6.97 -2.49 -9.20
CA LEU A 90 -7.35 -1.56 -10.27
C LEU A 90 -7.00 -2.13 -11.65
N LEU A 91 -5.79 -2.68 -11.82
CA LEU A 91 -5.38 -3.30 -13.08
C LEU A 91 -6.25 -4.50 -13.45
N ALA A 92 -6.62 -5.34 -12.48
CA ALA A 92 -7.50 -6.48 -12.72
C ALA A 92 -8.91 -6.04 -13.15
N GLU A 93 -9.51 -5.06 -12.47
CA GLU A 93 -10.82 -4.52 -12.87
C GLU A 93 -10.76 -3.80 -14.22
N TRP A 94 -9.64 -3.15 -14.52
CA TRP A 94 -9.42 -2.53 -15.82
C TRP A 94 -9.38 -3.58 -16.96
N LEU A 95 -8.68 -4.69 -16.77
CA LEU A 95 -8.66 -5.78 -17.75
C LEU A 95 -10.05 -6.40 -17.96
N ARG A 96 -10.84 -6.52 -16.88
CA ARG A 96 -12.24 -6.97 -16.97
C ARG A 96 -13.11 -5.98 -17.74
N PHE A 97 -12.92 -4.67 -17.50
CA PHE A 97 -13.59 -3.62 -18.27
C PHE A 97 -13.27 -3.75 -19.76
N GLU A 98 -11.99 -3.86 -20.13
CA GLU A 98 -11.59 -3.97 -21.53
C GLU A 98 -12.21 -5.22 -22.18
N ALA A 99 -12.13 -6.38 -21.53
CA ALA A 99 -12.71 -7.62 -22.05
C ALA A 99 -14.24 -7.53 -22.18
N GLY A 100 -14.92 -7.00 -21.16
CA GLY A 100 -16.36 -6.82 -21.15
C GLY A 100 -16.84 -5.81 -22.20
N GLY A 101 -16.14 -4.69 -22.34
CA GLY A 101 -16.41 -3.66 -23.33
C GLY A 101 -16.23 -4.19 -24.76
N ARG A 102 -15.13 -4.91 -25.02
CA ARG A 102 -14.88 -5.57 -26.32
C ARG A 102 -15.98 -6.57 -26.66
N GLY A 103 -16.25 -7.51 -25.76
CA GLY A 103 -17.29 -8.52 -25.98
C GLY A 103 -18.66 -7.89 -26.21
N ARG A 104 -18.96 -6.75 -25.56
CA ARG A 104 -20.23 -6.05 -25.77
C ARG A 104 -20.31 -5.36 -27.12
N LEU A 105 -19.23 -4.72 -27.57
CA LEU A 105 -19.18 -4.09 -28.91
C LEU A 105 -19.22 -5.14 -30.03
N GLU A 106 -18.54 -6.27 -29.84
CA GLU A 106 -18.58 -7.42 -30.75
C GLU A 106 -20.00 -8.00 -30.86
N GLN A 107 -20.71 -8.17 -29.75
CA GLN A 107 -22.11 -8.62 -29.75
C GLN A 107 -23.05 -7.66 -30.51
N LEU A 108 -22.75 -6.36 -30.50
CA LEU A 108 -23.51 -5.33 -31.21
C LEU A 108 -23.05 -5.16 -32.67
N HIS A 109 -22.12 -5.99 -33.15
CA HIS A 109 -21.56 -5.94 -34.50
C HIS A 109 -21.06 -4.53 -34.87
N VAL A 110 -20.45 -3.84 -33.91
CA VAL A 110 -19.83 -2.52 -34.13
C VAL A 110 -18.39 -2.73 -34.56
N ASP A 111 -17.96 -2.09 -35.64
CA ASP A 111 -16.56 -2.03 -36.01
C ASP A 111 -15.82 -1.06 -35.08
N PHE A 112 -14.77 -1.55 -34.42
CA PHE A 112 -13.89 -0.75 -33.56
C PHE A 112 -12.47 -1.34 -33.57
N ASN A 113 -11.49 -0.57 -33.10
CA ASN A 113 -10.12 -1.05 -32.94
C ASN A 113 -9.95 -1.74 -31.55
N PRO A 114 -9.81 -3.07 -31.49
CA PRO A 114 -9.71 -3.80 -30.22
C PRO A 114 -8.41 -3.51 -29.45
N ALA A 115 -7.38 -2.97 -30.10
CA ALA A 115 -6.13 -2.60 -29.45
C ALA A 115 -6.18 -1.21 -28.80
N SER A 116 -7.16 -0.37 -29.15
CA SER A 116 -7.28 1.00 -28.64
C SER A 116 -8.34 1.08 -27.55
N VAL A 117 -7.90 1.17 -26.29
CA VAL A 117 -8.84 1.29 -25.15
C VAL A 117 -9.68 2.56 -25.23
N ARG A 118 -9.09 3.66 -25.73
CA ARG A 118 -9.82 4.90 -25.96
C ARG A 118 -10.94 4.73 -26.98
N ASP A 119 -10.70 3.88 -27.97
CA ASP A 119 -11.68 3.60 -29.01
C ASP A 119 -12.84 2.75 -28.47
N ILE A 120 -12.54 1.75 -27.64
CA ILE A 120 -13.56 0.98 -26.91
C ILE A 120 -14.45 1.92 -26.08
N VAL A 121 -13.86 2.81 -25.28
CA VAL A 121 -14.61 3.77 -24.45
C VAL A 121 -15.44 4.72 -25.32
N ALA A 122 -14.90 5.21 -26.43
CA ALA A 122 -15.60 6.11 -27.35
C ALA A 122 -16.84 5.44 -27.96
N HIS A 123 -16.73 4.19 -28.40
CA HIS A 123 -17.83 3.43 -28.97
C HIS A 123 -18.90 3.06 -27.94
N LEU A 124 -18.50 2.65 -26.72
CA LEU A 124 -19.44 2.42 -25.62
C LEU A 124 -20.23 3.70 -25.29
N TYR A 125 -19.57 4.86 -25.31
CA TYR A 125 -20.23 6.15 -25.07
C TYR A 125 -21.16 6.56 -26.22
N ALA A 126 -20.71 6.44 -27.47
CA ALA A 126 -21.52 6.74 -28.66
C ALA A 126 -22.81 5.92 -28.71
N ARG A 127 -22.76 4.67 -28.23
CA ARG A 127 -23.93 3.78 -28.12
C ARG A 127 -24.73 3.94 -26.82
N ARG A 128 -24.40 4.96 -26.00
CA ARG A 128 -25.05 5.27 -24.71
C ARG A 128 -25.04 4.11 -23.70
N LEU A 129 -24.08 3.19 -23.83
CA LEU A 129 -23.88 2.09 -22.87
C LEU A 129 -23.19 2.56 -21.59
N ILE A 130 -22.50 3.69 -21.67
CA ILE A 130 -21.92 4.41 -20.54
C ILE A 130 -22.30 5.88 -20.62
N SER A 131 -22.43 6.53 -19.46
CA SER A 131 -22.71 7.96 -19.39
C SER A 131 -21.46 8.81 -19.63
N GLN A 132 -21.62 10.13 -19.78
CA GLN A 132 -20.50 11.06 -19.87
C GLN A 132 -19.64 11.04 -18.61
N VAL A 133 -20.26 10.92 -17.43
CA VAL A 133 -19.57 10.78 -16.15
C VAL A 133 -18.72 9.51 -16.12
N ASP A 134 -19.27 8.39 -16.60
CA ASP A 134 -18.53 7.12 -16.67
C ASP A 134 -17.32 7.23 -17.61
N ARG A 135 -17.47 7.91 -18.75
CA ARG A 135 -16.36 8.18 -19.68
C ARG A 135 -15.25 9.00 -19.03
N GLU A 136 -15.59 10.03 -18.26
CA GLU A 136 -14.61 10.84 -17.52
C GLU A 136 -13.87 10.01 -16.46
N ILE A 137 -14.61 9.20 -15.69
CA ILE A 137 -14.04 8.26 -14.71
C ILE A 137 -13.09 7.29 -15.39
N LEU A 138 -13.47 6.69 -16.52
CA LEU A 138 -12.62 5.74 -17.25
C LEU A 138 -11.36 6.40 -17.83
N ASN A 139 -11.45 7.64 -18.30
CA ASN A 139 -10.27 8.39 -18.75
C ASN A 139 -9.31 8.67 -17.60
N GLU A 140 -9.84 9.01 -16.43
CA GLU A 140 -9.03 9.21 -15.22
C GLU A 140 -8.42 7.90 -14.72
N ALA A 141 -9.18 6.81 -14.75
CA ALA A 141 -8.68 5.46 -14.45
C ALA A 141 -7.56 5.05 -15.42
N LEU A 142 -7.67 5.37 -16.71
CA LEU A 142 -6.63 5.12 -17.71
C LEU A 142 -5.35 5.92 -17.42
N ARG A 143 -5.47 7.19 -17.03
CA ARG A 143 -4.33 8.01 -16.61
C ARG A 143 -3.65 7.39 -15.39
N LEU A 144 -4.44 7.05 -14.36
CA LEU A 144 -3.94 6.43 -13.15
C LEU A 144 -3.26 5.07 -13.43
N ARG A 145 -3.83 4.24 -14.30
CA ARG A 145 -3.21 2.99 -14.77
C ARG A 145 -1.83 3.26 -15.37
N ASN A 146 -1.70 4.23 -16.28
CA ASN A 146 -0.43 4.53 -16.93
C ASN A 146 0.60 5.01 -15.90
N GLU A 147 0.20 5.87 -14.95
CA GLU A 147 1.07 6.30 -13.86
C GLU A 147 1.54 5.12 -12.99
N LEU A 148 0.65 4.18 -12.68
CA LEU A 148 0.96 2.97 -11.91
C LEU A 148 1.94 2.06 -12.66
N VAL A 149 1.68 1.77 -13.94
CA VAL A 149 2.52 0.88 -14.77
C VAL A 149 3.91 1.47 -14.97
N HIS A 150 4.03 2.78 -15.13
CA HIS A 150 5.32 3.45 -15.30
C HIS A 150 6.02 3.77 -13.97
N GLY A 151 5.45 3.38 -12.83
CA GLY A 151 6.03 3.64 -11.50
C GLY A 151 6.11 5.13 -11.15
N ARG A 152 5.33 5.98 -11.82
CA ARG A 152 5.30 7.45 -11.62
C ARG A 152 4.18 7.90 -10.68
N SER A 153 3.29 6.99 -10.30
CA SER A 153 2.14 7.31 -9.47
C SER A 153 2.54 7.65 -8.03
N LEU A 154 2.27 8.90 -7.64
CA LEU A 154 2.20 9.37 -6.25
C LEU A 154 0.77 9.22 -5.67
N ALA A 155 -0.12 8.48 -6.34
CA ALA A 155 -1.51 8.40 -5.94
C ALA A 155 -1.65 7.73 -4.57
N ASP A 156 -2.49 8.32 -3.71
CA ASP A 156 -2.86 7.70 -2.45
C ASP A 156 -3.61 6.38 -2.70
N ARG A 157 -3.35 5.37 -1.87
CA ARG A 157 -4.02 4.06 -1.90
C ARG A 157 -5.53 4.21 -1.99
N ARG A 158 -6.13 5.10 -1.20
CA ARG A 158 -7.59 5.31 -1.19
C ARG A 158 -8.12 5.73 -2.55
N ARG A 159 -7.38 6.56 -3.29
CA ARG A 159 -7.75 6.98 -4.64
C ARG A 159 -7.71 5.79 -5.61
N VAL A 160 -6.69 4.94 -5.51
CA VAL A 160 -6.56 3.73 -6.34
C VAL A 160 -7.69 2.74 -6.06
N ASP A 161 -7.98 2.46 -4.79
CA ASP A 161 -9.07 1.57 -4.37
C ASP A 161 -10.44 2.09 -4.83
N ASN A 162 -10.72 3.38 -4.64
CA ASN A 162 -11.96 4.00 -5.10
C ASN A 162 -12.11 3.93 -6.63
N MET A 163 -11.02 4.17 -7.36
CA MET A 163 -11.03 4.07 -8.82
C MET A 163 -11.33 2.64 -9.27
N ALA A 164 -10.75 1.64 -8.61
CA ALA A 164 -11.02 0.23 -8.91
C ALA A 164 -12.50 -0.11 -8.72
N LEU A 165 -13.12 0.39 -7.63
CA LEU A 165 -14.56 0.21 -7.38
C LEU A 165 -15.43 0.86 -8.44
N MET A 166 -15.10 2.08 -8.87
CA MET A 166 -15.86 2.77 -9.93
C MET A 166 -15.75 2.03 -11.27
N VAL A 167 -14.55 1.58 -11.65
CA VAL A 167 -14.34 0.79 -12.87
C VAL A 167 -15.12 -0.53 -12.82
N ARG A 168 -15.11 -1.21 -11.67
CA ARG A 168 -15.90 -2.44 -11.46
C ARG A 168 -17.39 -2.19 -11.67
N GLU A 169 -17.93 -1.11 -11.11
CA GLU A 169 -19.35 -0.79 -11.23
C GLU A 169 -19.75 -0.41 -12.66
N ILE A 170 -18.90 0.35 -13.37
CA ILE A 170 -19.10 0.63 -14.80
C ILE A 170 -19.08 -0.68 -15.61
N THR A 171 -18.10 -1.54 -15.35
CA THR A 171 -17.97 -2.85 -16.03
C THR A 171 -19.22 -3.71 -15.83
N ARG A 172 -19.70 -3.79 -14.58
CA ARG A 172 -20.91 -4.53 -14.23
C ARG A 172 -22.11 -4.01 -15.00
N ARG A 173 -22.29 -2.68 -15.07
CA ARG A 173 -23.39 -2.05 -15.83
C ARG A 173 -23.29 -2.40 -17.32
N VAL A 174 -22.13 -2.19 -17.95
CA VAL A 174 -21.91 -2.51 -19.38
C VAL A 174 -22.24 -3.97 -19.71
N GLN A 175 -21.87 -4.90 -18.84
CA GLN A 175 -22.16 -6.33 -19.01
C GLN A 175 -23.63 -6.71 -18.74
N SER A 176 -24.31 -5.99 -17.83
CA SER A 176 -25.69 -6.27 -17.43
C SER A 176 -26.76 -5.75 -18.40
N VAL A 177 -26.43 -4.79 -19.27
CA VAL A 177 -27.37 -4.32 -20.30
C VAL A 177 -27.63 -5.50 -21.23
N THR A 178 -28.72 -6.21 -20.98
CA THR A 178 -29.18 -7.32 -21.80
C THR A 178 -29.73 -6.70 -23.10
N PRO A 179 -29.42 -7.22 -24.31
CA PRO A 179 -29.91 -6.69 -25.58
C PRO A 179 -31.40 -7.02 -25.79
N ALA A 180 -32.27 -6.65 -24.84
CA ALA A 180 -33.69 -6.96 -24.87
C ALA A 180 -34.50 -6.06 -25.81
N CYS A 181 -33.92 -4.95 -26.30
CA CYS A 181 -34.70 -3.87 -26.93
C CYS A 181 -34.62 -3.78 -28.46
N GLU A 182 -33.87 -4.65 -29.15
CA GLU A 182 -33.77 -4.59 -30.63
C GLU A 182 -34.78 -5.49 -31.37
N ARG A 183 -35.62 -6.27 -30.67
CA ARG A 183 -36.68 -7.06 -31.34
C ARG A 183 -37.94 -6.27 -31.70
N GLU A 184 -38.16 -5.07 -31.15
CA GLU A 184 -39.40 -4.31 -31.41
C GLU A 184 -39.28 -3.22 -32.48
N GLN A 185 -38.09 -2.95 -33.03
CA GLN A 185 -37.91 -1.93 -34.08
C GLN A 185 -37.78 -2.51 -35.51
N GLY A 186 -37.93 -3.84 -35.66
CA GLY A 186 -37.77 -4.54 -36.94
C GLY A 186 -39.02 -5.20 -37.52
N ALA A 187 -40.23 -4.86 -37.06
CA ALA A 187 -41.46 -5.31 -37.72
C ALA A 187 -41.92 -4.24 -38.73
N PRO A 188 -41.65 -4.40 -40.04
CA PRO A 188 -42.27 -3.55 -41.04
C PRO A 188 -43.78 -3.78 -41.03
N ALA A 189 -44.53 -2.71 -40.80
CA ALA A 189 -45.96 -2.70 -41.10
C ALA A 189 -46.09 -2.88 -42.62
N HIS A 190 -46.64 -4.02 -43.02
CA HIS A 190 -47.13 -4.29 -44.36
C HIS A 190 -48.31 -3.39 -44.71
#